data_AF-W1XB00-F1
#
_entry.id   AF-W1XB00-F1
#
_cell.length_a   1.000
_cell.length_b   1.000
_cell.length_c   1.000
_cell.angle_alpha   90.00
_cell.angle_beta   90.00
_cell.angle_gamma   90.00
#
_symmetry.space_group_name_H-M   'P 1'
#
loop_
_entity.id
_entity.type
_entity.pdbx_description
1 polymer ?
#
loop_
_entity_poly.entity_id
_entity_poly.type
_entity_poly.pdbx_seq_one_letter_code
_entity_poly.pdbx_strand_id
1 'polypeptide(L)'
;VNASGTAQLSDNWPVDITLNSTLNVEPLKGEKVKLKVGGALREQLEIGVNLSGPVDMDLRAQTRLAEAGLPLNVEVNSKQLYWPFTGEKQYQADDLKLKLTGKMTDYTLSMRTAVKGQEIPPATITLDAKGNEQQVNLDKLTVAALEGKTELKALLDWQQADSEASAI
;
A
#
# COMPACT_ATOMS: atom_id res chain seq x y z
N VAL A 1 2.08 12.96 20.76
CA VAL A 1 3.10 12.56 19.77
C VAL A 1 4.43 12.44 20.49
N ASN A 2 5.21 11.39 20.21
CA ASN A 2 6.57 11.20 20.71
C ASN A 2 7.44 10.76 19.52
N ALA A 3 8.53 11.47 19.27
CA ALA A 3 9.47 11.19 18.19
C ALA A 3 10.90 11.17 18.74
N SER A 4 11.69 10.21 18.29
CA SER A 4 13.11 10.09 18.62
C SER A 4 13.87 9.53 17.43
N GLY A 5 15.11 9.93 17.23
CA GLY A 5 15.93 9.30 16.21
C GLY A 5 17.29 9.93 16.04
N THR A 6 18.10 9.30 15.20
CA THR A 6 19.42 9.77 14.79
C THR A 6 19.54 9.68 13.27
N ALA A 7 20.27 10.62 12.70
CA ALA A 7 20.70 10.59 11.31
C ALA A 7 22.14 11.11 11.28
N GLN A 8 23.06 10.32 10.73
CA GLN A 8 24.44 10.73 10.57
C GLN A 8 24.71 10.93 9.08
N LEU A 9 25.38 12.03 8.70
CA LEU A 9 25.74 12.31 7.31
C LEU A 9 27.19 11.92 6.99
N SER A 10 27.73 10.98 7.77
CA SER A 10 29.00 10.28 7.53
C SER A 10 28.74 8.85 7.07
N ASP A 11 29.77 8.20 6.52
CA ASP A 11 29.71 6.82 6.06
C ASP A 11 28.56 6.59 5.05
N ASN A 12 27.74 5.57 5.28
CA ASN A 12 26.59 5.23 4.43
C ASN A 12 25.30 5.99 4.78
N TRP A 13 25.43 7.00 5.64
CA TRP A 13 24.35 7.83 6.13
C TRP A 13 23.31 7.03 6.93
N PRO A 14 23.69 6.46 8.08
CA PRO A 14 22.80 5.66 8.89
C PRO A 14 21.67 6.53 9.47
N VAL A 15 20.47 5.97 9.47
CA VAL A 15 19.26 6.55 10.04
C VAL A 15 18.57 5.55 10.96
N ASP A 16 18.09 6.04 12.09
CA ASP A 16 17.19 5.31 13.00
C ASP A 16 16.20 6.32 13.57
N ILE A 17 14.98 6.30 13.07
CA ILE A 17 13.91 7.22 13.44
C ILE A 17 12.73 6.39 13.91
N THR A 18 12.20 6.72 15.08
CA THR A 18 10.96 6.17 15.60
C THR A 18 10.00 7.31 15.92
N LEU A 19 8.79 7.23 15.38
CA LEU A 19 7.70 8.15 15.64
C LEU A 19 6.49 7.37 16.15
N ASN A 20 5.99 7.74 17.32
CA ASN A 20 4.75 7.24 17.89
C ASN A 20 3.76 8.40 18.01
N SER A 21 2.60 8.26 17.39
CA SER A 21 1.55 9.28 17.40
C SER A 21 0.21 8.67 17.73
N THR A 22 -0.68 9.49 18.28
CA THR A 22 -2.11 9.17 18.37
C THR A 22 -2.85 10.32 17.71
N LEU A 23 -3.62 10.01 16.68
CA LEU A 23 -4.34 11.01 15.92
C LEU A 23 -5.53 11.52 16.72
N ASN A 24 -5.75 12.84 16.69
CA ASN A 24 -6.91 13.48 17.30
C ASN A 24 -7.72 14.24 16.24
N VAL A 25 -7.88 13.61 15.08
CA VAL A 25 -8.62 14.15 13.93
C VAL A 25 -9.61 13.11 13.46
N GLU A 26 -10.85 13.49 13.20
CA GLU A 26 -11.83 12.60 12.61
C GLU A 26 -11.54 12.36 11.12
N PRO A 27 -11.90 11.19 10.56
CA PRO A 27 -12.50 10.03 11.23
C PRO A 27 -11.50 9.16 12.01
N LEU A 28 -10.21 9.47 12.00
CA LEU A 28 -9.17 8.60 12.58
C LEU A 28 -8.87 8.92 14.06
N LYS A 29 -9.83 9.48 14.80
CA LYS A 29 -9.60 9.90 16.18
C LYS A 29 -9.28 8.67 17.04
N GLY A 30 -8.15 8.71 17.74
CA GLY A 30 -7.66 7.60 18.56
C GLY A 30 -6.76 6.61 17.81
N GLU A 31 -6.59 6.75 16.49
CA GLU A 31 -5.68 5.93 15.69
C GLU A 31 -4.24 6.08 16.17
N LYS A 32 -3.57 4.97 16.47
CA LYS A 32 -2.18 4.96 16.92
C LYS A 32 -1.28 4.63 15.74
N VAL A 33 -0.41 5.57 15.42
CA VAL A 33 0.58 5.43 14.35
C VAL A 33 1.94 5.16 14.98
N LYS A 34 2.58 4.06 14.60
CA LYS A 34 3.97 3.77 14.91
C LYS A 34 4.75 3.66 13.61
N LEU A 35 5.59 4.66 13.35
CA LEU A 35 6.53 4.69 12.23
C LEU A 35 7.93 4.37 12.75
N LYS A 36 8.65 3.52 12.03
CA LYS A 36 10.08 3.28 12.16
C LYS A 36 10.74 3.44 10.81
N VAL A 37 11.85 4.15 10.77
CA VAL A 37 12.73 4.25 9.61
C VAL A 37 14.13 3.87 10.08
N GLY A 38 14.73 2.87 9.44
CA GLY A 38 16.04 2.34 9.81
C GLY A 38 16.91 2.07 8.60
N GLY A 39 18.18 1.77 8.83
CA GLY A 39 19.14 1.42 7.79
C GLY A 39 20.04 2.58 7.41
N ALA A 40 20.43 2.66 6.14
CA ALA A 40 21.40 3.61 5.65
C ALA A 40 20.94 4.19 4.30
N LEU A 41 20.88 5.52 4.18
CA LEU A 41 20.30 6.19 3.01
C LEU A 41 21.08 5.90 1.72
N ARG A 42 22.39 5.65 1.81
CA ARG A 42 23.24 5.30 0.65
C ARG A 42 23.23 3.80 0.31
N GLU A 43 22.70 2.97 1.20
CA GLU A 43 22.55 1.53 0.97
C GLU A 43 21.06 1.19 0.94
N GLN A 44 20.55 0.58 2.01
CA GLN A 44 19.16 0.15 2.14
C GLN A 44 18.47 0.91 3.25
N LEU A 45 17.32 1.49 2.92
CA LEU A 45 16.37 2.05 3.86
C LEU A 45 15.28 1.02 4.15
N GLU A 46 14.90 0.91 5.41
CA GLU A 46 13.77 0.11 5.88
C GLU A 46 12.74 1.01 6.55
N ILE A 47 11.48 0.84 6.19
CA ILE A 47 10.36 1.61 6.72
C ILE A 47 9.33 0.63 7.24
N GLY A 48 8.93 0.79 8.50
CA GLY A 48 7.85 0.04 9.12
C GLY A 48 6.78 0.98 9.64
N VAL A 49 5.53 0.78 9.25
CA VAL A 49 4.37 1.50 9.80
C VAL A 49 3.43 0.47 10.38
N ASN A 50 3.06 0.66 11.64
CA ASN A 50 1.98 -0.07 12.29
C ASN A 50 0.90 0.92 12.69
N LEU A 51 -0.32 0.65 12.24
CA LEU A 51 -1.55 1.36 12.59
C LEU A 51 -2.36 0.46 13.53
N SER A 52 -2.94 1.06 14.57
CA SER A 52 -3.81 0.36 15.50
C SER A 52 -4.88 1.30 16.05
N GLY A 53 -6.14 0.98 15.79
CA GLY A 53 -7.27 1.83 16.11
C GLY A 53 -8.42 1.60 15.12
N PRO A 54 -9.08 2.66 14.64
CA PRO A 54 -10.02 2.59 13.50
C PRO A 54 -9.47 1.87 12.27
N VAL A 55 -8.15 1.92 12.06
CA VAL A 55 -7.42 1.23 10.99
C VAL A 55 -6.36 0.33 11.61
N ASP A 56 -6.49 -0.99 11.41
CA ASP A 56 -5.46 -1.96 11.79
C ASP A 56 -4.70 -2.38 10.54
N MET A 57 -3.42 -2.01 10.45
CA MET A 57 -2.61 -2.26 9.26
C MET A 57 -1.12 -2.25 9.60
N ASP A 58 -0.39 -3.17 8.98
CA ASP A 58 1.07 -3.19 8.96
C ASP A 58 1.57 -2.92 7.54
N LEU A 59 2.44 -1.93 7.38
CA LEU A 59 3.20 -1.68 6.17
C LEU A 59 4.68 -1.88 6.46
N ARG A 60 5.35 -2.62 5.58
CA ARG A 60 6.81 -2.71 5.53
C ARG A 60 7.27 -2.30 4.15
N ALA A 61 8.30 -1.47 4.08
CA ALA A 61 8.95 -1.12 2.82
C ALA A 61 10.47 -1.21 2.98
N GLN A 62 11.14 -1.69 1.94
CA GLN A 62 12.59 -1.67 1.81
C GLN A 62 12.91 -1.03 0.46
N THR A 63 13.91 -0.14 0.44
CA THR A 63 14.33 0.50 -0.80
C THR A 63 15.80 0.88 -0.76
N ARG A 64 16.42 0.98 -1.94
CA ARG A 64 17.80 1.45 -2.10
C ARG A 64 17.78 2.75 -2.90
N LEU A 65 17.71 3.87 -2.18
CA LEU A 65 17.48 5.19 -2.78
C LEU A 65 18.59 5.63 -3.74
N ALA A 66 19.82 5.16 -3.52
CA ALA A 66 20.97 5.46 -4.36
C ALA A 66 21.07 4.59 -5.64
N GLU A 67 20.19 3.59 -5.81
CA GLU A 67 20.20 2.72 -6.97
C GLU A 67 19.25 3.20 -8.07
N ALA A 68 19.75 3.22 -9.32
CA ALA A 68 18.96 3.61 -10.48
C ALA A 68 17.73 2.69 -10.68
N GLY A 69 16.59 3.33 -10.93
CA GLY A 69 15.28 2.69 -11.03
C GLY A 69 14.59 2.46 -9.68
N LEU A 70 15.16 2.93 -8.56
CA LEU A 70 14.57 2.86 -7.21
C LEU A 70 14.00 1.47 -6.87
N PRO A 71 14.85 0.46 -6.63
CA PRO A 71 14.38 -0.85 -6.19
C PRO A 71 13.56 -0.71 -4.91
N LEU A 72 12.38 -1.32 -4.90
CA LEU A 72 11.45 -1.29 -3.78
C LEU A 72 10.82 -2.66 -3.55
N ASN A 73 10.64 -2.98 -2.28
CA ASN A 73 9.81 -4.07 -1.81
C ASN A 73 8.85 -3.49 -0.78
N VAL A 74 7.56 -3.58 -1.03
CA VAL A 74 6.50 -3.08 -0.15
C VAL A 74 5.55 -4.23 0.15
N GLU A 75 5.25 -4.43 1.43
CA GLU A 75 4.25 -5.37 1.89
C GLU A 75 3.27 -4.63 2.80
N VAL A 76 1.98 -4.70 2.47
CA VAL A 76 0.90 -4.17 3.27
C VAL A 76 0.01 -5.34 3.69
N ASN A 77 -0.24 -5.45 4.99
CA ASN A 77 -1.08 -6.48 5.56
C ASN A 77 -2.11 -5.85 6.49
N SER A 78 -3.34 -6.33 6.40
CA SER A 78 -4.36 -6.08 7.41
C SER A 78 -5.21 -7.32 7.58
N LYS A 79 -5.51 -7.68 8.83
CA LYS A 79 -6.47 -8.75 9.10
C LYS A 79 -7.87 -8.34 8.69
N GLN A 80 -8.20 -7.07 8.87
CA GLN A 80 -9.55 -6.58 8.71
C GLN A 80 -9.57 -5.05 8.62
N LEU A 81 -10.12 -4.54 7.53
CA LEU A 81 -10.39 -3.12 7.30
C LEU A 81 -11.89 -2.91 7.11
N TYR A 82 -12.36 -1.74 7.51
CA TYR A 82 -13.73 -1.33 7.33
C TYR A 82 -13.79 0.04 6.66
N TRP A 83 -14.81 0.26 5.85
CA TRP A 83 -15.14 1.59 5.37
C TRP A 83 -16.65 1.83 5.53
N PRO A 84 -17.09 3.00 6.01
CA PRO A 84 -16.31 4.05 6.68
C PRO A 84 -15.52 3.56 7.91
N PHE A 85 -14.41 4.23 8.24
CA PHE A 85 -13.57 3.88 9.41
C PHE A 85 -14.24 4.20 10.76
N THR A 86 -15.28 5.03 10.76
CA THR A 86 -16.09 5.40 11.93
C THR A 86 -17.57 5.36 11.60
N GLY A 87 -18.39 5.07 12.60
CA GLY A 87 -19.83 4.95 12.43
C GLY A 87 -20.23 3.58 11.90
N GLU A 88 -21.28 3.54 11.09
CA GLU A 88 -21.82 2.30 10.53
C GLU A 88 -20.92 1.77 9.42
N LYS A 89 -20.46 0.53 9.58
CA LYS A 89 -19.59 -0.15 8.62
C LYS A 89 -20.40 -0.58 7.40
N GLN A 90 -20.01 -0.12 6.22
CA GLN A 90 -20.69 -0.43 4.97
C GLN A 90 -19.94 -1.46 4.13
N TYR A 91 -18.62 -1.42 4.21
CA TYR A 91 -17.71 -2.28 3.47
C TYR A 91 -16.66 -2.84 4.41
N GLN A 92 -16.21 -4.04 4.11
CA GLN A 92 -15.21 -4.75 4.86
C GLN A 92 -14.27 -5.48 3.91
N ALA A 93 -12.98 -5.39 4.20
CA ALA A 93 -11.93 -6.15 3.56
C ALA A 93 -11.22 -6.99 4.63
N ASP A 94 -11.33 -8.30 4.53
CA ASP A 94 -10.69 -9.28 5.38
C ASP A 94 -9.40 -9.80 4.71
N ASP A 95 -8.39 -10.08 5.52
CA ASP A 95 -7.11 -10.67 5.13
C ASP A 95 -6.46 -9.97 3.92
N LEU A 96 -6.43 -8.64 3.94
CA LEU A 96 -5.73 -7.85 2.93
C LEU A 96 -4.23 -8.17 2.98
N LYS A 97 -3.73 -8.64 1.84
CA LYS A 97 -2.30 -8.82 1.57
C LYS A 97 -1.98 -8.15 0.26
N LEU A 98 -1.10 -7.18 0.28
CA LEU A 98 -0.59 -6.50 -0.90
C LEU A 98 0.93 -6.57 -0.89
N LYS A 99 1.50 -6.90 -2.04
CA LYS A 99 2.95 -6.91 -2.25
C LYS A 99 3.29 -6.19 -3.54
N LEU A 100 4.21 -5.25 -3.46
CA LEU A 100 4.83 -4.61 -4.63
C LEU A 100 6.33 -4.89 -4.57
N THR A 101 6.91 -5.38 -5.66
CA THR A 101 8.34 -5.70 -5.71
C THR A 101 8.91 -5.42 -7.09
N GLY A 102 10.10 -4.83 -7.14
CA GLY A 102 10.85 -4.59 -8.39
C GLY A 102 11.51 -3.23 -8.36
N LYS A 103 11.63 -2.61 -9.54
CA LYS A 103 12.07 -1.23 -9.73
C LYS A 103 10.87 -0.38 -10.15
N MET A 104 10.89 0.93 -9.91
CA MET A 104 9.80 1.81 -10.38
C MET A 104 9.60 1.75 -11.91
N THR A 105 10.65 1.41 -12.64
CA THR A 105 10.64 1.21 -14.10
C THR A 105 10.16 -0.18 -14.55
N ASP A 106 10.08 -1.14 -13.62
CA ASP A 106 9.66 -2.54 -13.86
C ASP A 106 9.34 -3.20 -12.52
N TYR A 107 8.08 -3.08 -12.09
CA TYR A 107 7.59 -3.66 -10.85
C TYR A 107 6.47 -4.66 -11.08
N THR A 108 6.31 -5.53 -10.10
CA THR A 108 5.19 -6.45 -9.97
C THR A 108 4.34 -6.02 -8.77
N LEU A 109 3.02 -6.15 -8.90
CA LEU A 109 2.04 -5.92 -7.86
C LEU A 109 1.17 -7.18 -7.74
N SER A 110 1.06 -7.72 -6.54
CA SER A 110 0.06 -8.74 -6.22
C SER A 110 -0.78 -8.30 -5.03
N MET A 111 -2.07 -8.60 -5.07
CA MET A 111 -3.01 -8.31 -3.99
C MET A 111 -4.01 -9.43 -3.84
N ARG A 112 -4.37 -9.74 -2.60
CA ARG A 112 -5.50 -10.60 -2.26
C ARG A 112 -6.25 -10.03 -1.07
N THR A 113 -7.57 -10.10 -1.13
CA THR A 113 -8.45 -9.80 0.00
C THR A 113 -9.81 -10.46 -0.19
N ALA A 114 -10.50 -10.78 0.91
CA ALA A 114 -11.92 -11.09 0.89
C ALA A 114 -12.73 -9.84 1.22
N VAL A 115 -13.72 -9.51 0.42
CA VAL A 115 -14.56 -8.32 0.60
C VAL A 115 -16.01 -8.68 0.84
N LYS A 116 -16.72 -7.84 1.58
CA LYS A 116 -18.17 -7.88 1.73
C LYS A 116 -18.70 -6.50 2.10
N GLY A 117 -19.99 -6.27 1.89
CA GLY A 117 -20.64 -5.02 2.29
C GLY A 117 -22.15 -5.12 2.29
N GLN A 118 -22.84 -4.03 2.62
CA GLN A 118 -24.31 -4.00 2.66
C GLN A 118 -24.94 -4.37 1.32
N GLU A 119 -24.35 -3.92 0.21
CA GLU A 119 -24.82 -4.19 -1.17
C GLU A 119 -23.84 -5.06 -1.97
N ILE A 120 -22.76 -5.52 -1.35
CA ILE A 120 -21.72 -6.31 -2.01
C ILE A 120 -21.72 -7.71 -1.39
N PRO A 121 -22.12 -8.76 -2.14
CA PRO A 121 -22.04 -10.12 -1.65
C PRO A 121 -20.58 -10.49 -1.35
N PRO A 122 -20.33 -11.40 -0.38
CA PRO A 122 -18.98 -11.85 -0.08
C PRO A 122 -18.26 -12.34 -1.34
N ALA A 123 -17.08 -11.78 -1.59
CA ALA A 123 -16.25 -12.12 -2.74
C ALA A 123 -14.77 -12.13 -2.36
N THR A 124 -13.98 -12.95 -3.04
CA THR A 124 -12.51 -12.87 -2.99
C THR A 124 -12.02 -12.09 -4.21
N ILE A 125 -11.18 -11.09 -3.96
CA ILE A 125 -10.47 -10.35 -5.00
C ILE A 125 -9.01 -10.81 -5.01
N THR A 126 -8.52 -11.18 -6.18
CA THR A 126 -7.09 -11.40 -6.43
C THR A 126 -6.65 -10.60 -7.64
N LEU A 127 -5.54 -9.88 -7.51
CA LEU A 127 -4.97 -9.05 -8.57
C LEU A 127 -3.48 -9.40 -8.71
N ASP A 128 -3.05 -9.61 -9.94
CA ASP A 128 -1.66 -9.65 -10.37
C ASP A 128 -1.46 -8.65 -11.51
N ALA A 129 -0.45 -7.80 -11.38
CA ALA A 129 -0.14 -6.76 -12.34
C ALA A 129 1.37 -6.51 -12.44
N LYS A 130 1.77 -5.91 -13.56
CA LYS A 130 3.12 -5.41 -13.80
C LYS A 130 3.04 -3.98 -14.29
N GLY A 131 3.99 -3.15 -13.93
CA GLY A 131 3.95 -1.76 -14.33
C GLY A 131 5.30 -1.08 -14.33
N ASN A 132 5.26 0.14 -14.80
CA ASN A 132 6.37 1.08 -14.77
C ASN A 132 5.81 2.50 -14.49
N GLU A 133 6.59 3.53 -14.77
CA GLU A 133 6.22 4.93 -14.54
C GLU A 133 5.07 5.44 -15.46
N GLN A 134 4.74 4.69 -16.51
CA GLN A 134 3.87 5.13 -17.60
C GLN A 134 2.59 4.29 -17.71
N GLN A 135 2.68 3.01 -17.34
CA GLN A 135 1.57 2.07 -17.51
C GLN A 135 1.53 0.99 -16.42
N VAL A 136 0.33 0.44 -16.21
CA VAL A 136 0.11 -0.82 -15.49
C VAL A 136 -0.63 -1.80 -16.41
N ASN A 137 -0.03 -2.97 -16.61
CA ASN A 137 -0.68 -4.12 -17.19
C ASN A 137 -1.26 -5.02 -16.09
N LEU A 138 -2.57 -5.17 -16.06
CA LEU A 138 -3.27 -6.13 -15.22
C LEU A 138 -3.20 -7.50 -15.91
N ASP A 139 -2.23 -8.30 -15.50
CA ASP A 139 -2.06 -9.68 -15.98
C ASP A 139 -3.31 -10.51 -15.68
N LYS A 140 -3.88 -10.31 -14.48
CA LYS A 140 -5.13 -10.92 -14.05
C LYS A 140 -5.75 -10.20 -12.85
N LEU A 141 -6.99 -9.76 -12.99
CA LEU A 141 -7.88 -9.46 -11.89
C LEU A 141 -8.97 -10.54 -11.83
N THR A 142 -9.22 -11.10 -10.67
CA THR A 142 -10.31 -12.07 -10.44
C THR A 142 -11.18 -11.61 -9.29
N VAL A 143 -12.48 -11.63 -9.51
CA VAL A 143 -13.51 -11.45 -8.48
C VAL A 143 -14.31 -12.75 -8.42
N ALA A 144 -14.20 -13.46 -7.31
CA ALA A 144 -14.90 -14.73 -7.09
C ALA A 144 -15.93 -14.57 -5.97
N ALA A 145 -17.21 -14.59 -6.33
CA ALA A 145 -18.34 -14.61 -5.40
C ALA A 145 -18.98 -16.01 -5.37
N LEU A 146 -19.94 -16.24 -4.47
CA LEU A 146 -20.63 -17.54 -4.35
C LEU A 146 -21.25 -18.01 -5.67
N GLU A 147 -21.79 -17.08 -6.46
CA GLU A 147 -22.58 -17.36 -7.66
C GLU A 147 -21.77 -17.29 -8.96
N GLY A 148 -20.47 -16.98 -8.90
CA GLY A 148 -19.68 -16.86 -10.11
C GLY A 148 -18.29 -16.27 -9.94
N LYS A 149 -17.54 -16.33 -11.04
CA LYS A 149 -16.18 -15.83 -11.13
C LYS A 149 -16.05 -14.92 -12.35
N THR A 150 -15.59 -13.71 -12.13
CA THR A 150 -15.27 -12.76 -13.19
C THR A 150 -13.76 -12.59 -13.26
N GLU A 151 -13.21 -12.64 -14.46
CA GLU A 151 -11.80 -12.38 -14.73
C GLU A 151 -11.66 -11.18 -15.69
N LEU A 152 -10.71 -10.30 -15.39
CA LEU A 152 -10.42 -9.12 -16.20
C LEU A 152 -8.91 -9.06 -16.48
N LYS A 153 -8.58 -8.66 -17.70
CA LYS A 153 -7.24 -8.20 -18.11
C LYS A 153 -7.38 -6.81 -18.69
N ALA A 154 -6.44 -5.93 -18.38
CA ALA A 154 -6.48 -4.55 -18.83
C ALA A 154 -5.07 -3.97 -18.94
N LEU A 155 -4.90 -3.01 -19.84
CA LEU A 155 -3.75 -2.12 -19.89
C LEU A 155 -4.23 -0.72 -19.52
N LEU A 156 -3.62 -0.13 -18.50
CA LEU A 156 -3.85 1.24 -18.07
C LEU A 156 -2.61 2.04 -18.45
N ASP A 157 -2.74 2.94 -19.42
CA ASP A 157 -1.67 3.84 -19.89
C ASP A 157 -2.12 5.28 -19.65
N TRP A 158 -1.44 5.96 -18.73
CA TRP A 158 -1.76 7.35 -18.40
C TRP A 158 -0.93 8.36 -19.18
N GLN A 159 0.01 7.96 -20.04
CA GLN A 159 0.60 8.91 -20.99
C GLN A 159 -0.43 9.40 -22.00
N GLN A 160 -1.46 8.60 -22.27
CA GLN A 160 -2.54 8.94 -23.18
C GLN A 160 -3.69 9.69 -22.48
N ALA A 161 -3.80 9.60 -21.16
CA ALA A 161 -4.88 10.25 -20.40
C ALA A 161 -4.80 11.80 -20.49
N ASP A 162 -3.60 12.36 -20.60
CA ASP A 162 -3.41 13.81 -20.82
C ASP A 162 -3.87 14.27 -22.21
N SER A 163 -3.95 13.36 -23.19
CA SER A 163 -4.41 13.68 -24.55
C SER A 163 -5.93 13.84 -24.65
N GLU A 164 -6.69 13.16 -23.78
CA GLU A 164 -8.17 13.28 -23.75
C GLU A 164 -8.66 14.43 -22.87
N ALA A 165 -7.89 14.83 -21.85
CA ALA A 165 -8.21 15.98 -20.99
C ALA A 165 -8.09 17.35 -21.72
N SER A 166 -7.48 17.37 -22.91
CA SER A 166 -7.38 18.57 -23.75
C SER A 166 -8.48 18.67 -24.83
N ALA A 167 -9.42 17.71 -24.86
CA ALA A 167 -10.44 17.61 -25.90
C ALA A 167 -11.88 17.88 -25.41
N ILE A 168 -12.06 18.43 -24.19
CA ILE A 168 -13.37 18.78 -23.61
C ILE A 168 -13.47 20.28 -23.35
#